data_AF-A0A3L7MTC8-F1
#
_entry.id   AF-A0A3L7MTC8-F1
#
_cell.length_a   1.000
_cell.length_b   1.000
_cell.length_c   1.000
_cell.angle_alpha   90.00
_cell.angle_beta   90.00
_cell.angle_gamma   90.00
#
_symmetry.space_group_name_H-M   'P 1'
#
loop_
_entity.id
_entity.type
_entity.pdbx_description
1 polymer ?
#
loop_
_entity_poly.entity_id
_entity_poly.type
_entity_poly.pdbx_seq_one_letter_code
_entity_poly.pdbx_strand_id
1 'polypeptide(L)'
;MTLLTYPLFSSAALAAVMVVAPTIGAAPPALATAPALAVGAADEWMWAADRTGGWSSDHVMVKLVAGARISIDVNHVVTVTQPNGLRDAALTKVLTQIGATSATRASTVGFSDAARATALGLDRWQTISVPVGTATPALIARLQAARGTIEIAELDVIGGIASDAPAPNDPYYTQCWGLENTGQIVNGLSGLPGADIHARAAWHVSTGSASTVIAVMDSGITEHVDFAPRMIA
;
A
#
# COMPACT_ATOMS: atom_id res chain seq x y z
N MET A 1 -68.31 5.27 6.72
CA MET A 1 -67.46 6.41 6.36
C MET A 1 -66.58 5.96 5.21
N THR A 2 -66.91 6.42 4.01
CA THR A 2 -66.16 6.47 2.73
C THR A 2 -65.18 5.35 2.32
N LEU A 3 -65.54 4.65 1.23
CA LEU A 3 -64.70 3.83 0.34
C LEU A 3 -64.15 4.70 -0.82
N LEU A 4 -62.91 4.46 -1.30
CA LEU A 4 -62.35 4.72 -2.65
C LEU A 4 -60.82 4.44 -2.59
N THR A 5 -60.20 3.33 -3.03
CA THR A 5 -59.87 2.76 -4.36
C THR A 5 -58.81 3.47 -5.24
N TYR A 6 -57.79 2.66 -5.64
CA TYR A 6 -56.88 2.66 -6.83
C TYR A 6 -55.52 3.42 -6.82
N PRO A 7 -54.48 2.99 -7.61
CA PRO A 7 -54.45 1.89 -8.60
C PRO A 7 -53.29 0.86 -8.51
N LEU A 8 -53.51 -0.24 -9.24
CA LEU A 8 -52.57 -1.24 -9.79
C LEU A 8 -51.99 -0.76 -11.15
N PHE A 9 -51.04 -1.54 -11.71
CA PHE A 9 -50.30 -1.45 -13.00
C PHE A 9 -48.89 -0.82 -12.90
N SER A 10 -47.81 -1.39 -13.45
CA SER A 10 -47.64 -2.43 -14.47
C SER A 10 -46.29 -3.18 -14.35
N SER A 11 -46.23 -4.37 -14.94
CA SER A 11 -45.07 -5.27 -15.04
C SER A 11 -43.92 -4.73 -15.91
N ALA A 12 -42.68 -5.17 -15.64
CA ALA A 12 -41.73 -5.57 -16.67
C ALA A 12 -40.52 -6.36 -16.11
N ALA A 13 -40.46 -7.64 -16.52
CA ALA A 13 -39.30 -8.44 -16.89
C ALA A 13 -37.99 -8.39 -16.08
N LEU A 14 -37.70 -9.55 -15.47
CA LEU A 14 -36.45 -10.30 -15.54
C LEU A 14 -35.37 -9.73 -16.50
N ALA A 15 -34.22 -9.36 -15.94
CA ALA A 15 -32.94 -9.40 -16.65
C ALA A 15 -31.84 -9.80 -15.65
N ALA A 16 -31.63 -11.10 -15.52
CA ALA A 16 -30.41 -11.62 -14.95
C ALA A 16 -29.26 -11.32 -15.92
N VAL A 17 -28.38 -10.37 -15.58
CA VAL A 17 -27.10 -10.24 -16.28
C VAL A 17 -26.12 -11.21 -15.65
N MET A 18 -26.15 -12.44 -16.17
CA MET A 18 -25.05 -13.38 -16.07
C MET A 18 -23.89 -12.81 -16.90
N VAL A 19 -22.86 -12.28 -16.25
CA VAL A 19 -21.61 -11.95 -16.95
C VAL A 19 -20.91 -13.27 -17.26
N VAL A 20 -21.24 -13.81 -18.43
CA VAL A 20 -20.50 -14.89 -19.07
C VAL A 20 -19.15 -14.32 -19.48
N ALA A 21 -18.07 -14.92 -18.97
CA ALA A 21 -16.73 -14.69 -19.47
C ALA A 21 -16.67 -15.06 -20.97
N PRO A 22 -16.33 -14.13 -21.88
CA PRO A 22 -16.11 -14.50 -23.25
C PRO A 22 -14.76 -15.23 -23.36
N THR A 23 -14.84 -16.36 -24.03
CA THR A 23 -13.75 -17.21 -24.47
C THR A 23 -12.71 -16.48 -25.31
N ILE A 24 -11.48 -16.99 -25.19
CA ILE A 24 -10.26 -16.76 -25.98
C ILE A 24 -10.57 -16.50 -27.47
N GLY A 25 -10.16 -15.34 -27.98
CA GLY A 25 -10.22 -15.06 -29.42
C GLY A 25 -10.27 -13.57 -29.80
N ALA A 26 -9.43 -12.72 -29.22
CA ALA A 26 -9.24 -11.35 -29.71
C ALA A 26 -7.75 -10.99 -29.66
N ALA A 27 -7.24 -10.45 -30.77
CA ALA A 27 -5.87 -9.96 -30.89
C ALA A 27 -5.54 -8.97 -29.75
N PRO A 28 -4.29 -8.94 -29.24
CA PRO A 28 -3.93 -8.03 -28.16
C PRO A 28 -4.23 -6.60 -28.60
N PRO A 29 -4.92 -5.79 -27.78
CA PRO A 29 -5.08 -4.38 -28.09
C PRO A 29 -3.68 -3.77 -28.20
N ALA A 30 -3.43 -3.08 -29.31
CA ALA A 30 -2.20 -2.32 -29.52
C ALA A 30 -1.96 -1.42 -28.30
N LEU A 31 -0.69 -1.31 -27.89
CA LEU A 31 -0.23 -0.43 -26.81
C LEU A 31 -0.79 0.98 -27.06
N ALA A 32 -1.91 1.31 -26.43
CA ALA A 32 -2.29 2.69 -26.22
C ALA A 32 -1.19 3.26 -25.33
N THR A 33 -0.43 4.21 -25.86
CA THR A 33 0.46 5.06 -25.07
C THR A 33 -0.32 5.55 -23.87
N ALA A 34 0.03 5.04 -22.68
CA ALA A 34 -0.54 5.53 -21.44
C ALA A 34 -0.35 7.05 -21.42
N PRO A 35 -1.41 7.84 -21.17
CA PRO A 35 -1.24 9.27 -21.02
C PRO A 35 -0.21 9.50 -19.92
N ALA A 36 0.75 10.39 -20.17
CA ALA A 36 1.67 10.84 -19.15
C ALA A 36 0.82 11.28 -17.94
N LEU A 37 0.94 10.54 -16.84
CA LEU A 37 0.22 10.89 -15.62
C LEU A 37 0.66 12.30 -15.24
N ALA A 38 -0.30 13.22 -15.28
CA ALA A 38 -0.09 14.59 -14.88
C ALA A 38 0.55 14.59 -13.49
N VAL A 39 1.58 15.42 -13.31
CA VAL A 39 2.13 15.76 -11.99
C VAL A 39 0.93 16.19 -11.13
N GLY A 40 0.67 15.43 -10.07
CA GLY A 40 -0.45 15.67 -9.15
C GLY A 40 -0.42 17.09 -8.61
N ALA A 41 -1.63 17.66 -8.45
CA ALA A 41 -1.86 19.01 -7.99
C ALA A 41 -1.15 19.30 -6.65
N ALA A 42 -0.78 20.57 -6.46
CA ALA A 42 0.10 21.10 -5.43
C ALA A 42 -0.41 21.03 -3.96
N ASP A 43 -1.35 20.14 -3.65
CA ASP A 43 -2.06 20.08 -2.37
C ASP A 43 -1.83 18.75 -1.61
N GLU A 44 -1.20 17.75 -2.24
CA GLU A 44 -0.88 16.45 -1.64
C GLU A 44 0.53 16.43 -1.03
N TRP A 45 0.70 17.07 0.14
CA TRP A 45 1.99 17.10 0.84
C TRP A 45 2.48 15.70 1.26
N MET A 46 1.59 14.70 1.24
CA MET A 46 1.73 13.37 1.82
C MET A 46 1.85 12.24 0.79
N TRP A 47 1.91 12.56 -0.51
CA TRP A 47 2.01 11.55 -1.56
C TRP A 47 2.92 12.04 -2.69
N ALA A 48 4.14 12.42 -2.33
CA ALA A 48 5.15 12.85 -3.29
C ALA A 48 6.49 12.14 -3.06
N ALA A 49 7.29 12.08 -4.11
CA ALA A 49 8.66 11.58 -4.03
C ALA A 49 9.54 12.49 -3.15
N ASP A 50 10.42 11.87 -2.37
CA ASP A 50 11.50 12.47 -1.57
C ASP A 50 11.05 13.50 -0.52
N ARG A 51 9.93 13.21 0.16
CA ARG A 51 9.40 14.04 1.25
C ARG A 51 8.95 13.19 2.42
N THR A 52 8.96 13.78 3.63
CA THR A 52 8.37 13.16 4.83
C THR A 52 6.91 12.79 4.57
N GLY A 53 6.56 11.54 4.86
CA GLY A 53 5.24 10.97 4.58
C GLY A 53 5.05 10.45 3.16
N GLY A 54 6.00 10.73 2.26
CA GLY A 54 6.04 10.25 0.88
C GLY A 54 6.94 9.02 0.70
N TRP A 55 7.56 8.89 -0.46
CA TRP A 55 8.40 7.72 -0.80
C TRP A 55 9.75 8.12 -1.40
N SER A 56 10.75 7.25 -1.32
CA SER A 56 12.02 7.44 -2.00
C SER A 56 11.90 7.30 -3.53
N SER A 57 12.52 8.22 -4.26
CA SER A 57 12.73 8.12 -5.71
C SER A 57 14.03 7.45 -6.13
N ASP A 58 14.95 7.23 -5.19
CA ASP A 58 16.31 6.74 -5.45
C ASP A 58 16.50 5.25 -5.12
N HIS A 59 15.49 4.60 -4.51
CA HIS A 59 15.50 3.16 -4.32
C HIS A 59 14.11 2.56 -4.15
N VAL A 60 14.06 1.23 -4.23
CA VAL A 60 12.89 0.40 -3.92
C VAL A 60 13.30 -0.81 -3.10
N MET A 61 12.37 -1.36 -2.32
CA MET A 61 12.59 -2.59 -1.58
C MET A 61 11.96 -3.77 -2.32
N VAL A 62 12.69 -4.89 -2.40
CA VAL A 62 12.21 -6.13 -3.00
C VAL A 62 12.49 -7.32 -2.10
N LYS A 63 11.53 -8.23 -1.99
CA LYS A 63 11.74 -9.56 -1.44
C LYS A 63 11.84 -10.54 -2.60
N LEU A 64 12.99 -11.18 -2.75
CA LEU A 64 13.22 -12.15 -3.82
C LEU A 64 12.56 -13.48 -3.49
N VAL A 65 12.07 -14.22 -4.48
CA VAL A 65 11.64 -15.64 -4.33
C VAL A 65 12.82 -16.49 -3.83
N ALA A 66 12.55 -17.53 -3.04
CA ALA A 66 13.58 -18.39 -2.50
C ALA A 66 14.45 -18.99 -3.63
N GLY A 67 15.77 -18.85 -3.53
CA GLY A 67 16.72 -19.28 -4.56
C GLY A 67 17.01 -18.24 -5.66
N ALA A 68 16.15 -17.23 -5.85
CA ALA A 68 16.43 -16.13 -6.76
C ALA A 68 17.59 -15.25 -6.26
N ARG A 69 18.24 -14.55 -7.19
CA ARG A 69 19.35 -13.63 -6.92
C ARG A 69 19.28 -12.43 -7.85
N ILE A 70 19.50 -11.23 -7.31
CA ILE A 70 19.82 -10.02 -8.05
C ILE A 70 21.18 -9.53 -7.56
N SER A 71 22.06 -9.23 -8.50
CA SER A 71 23.35 -8.59 -8.24
C SER A 71 23.62 -7.52 -9.28
N ILE A 72 24.12 -6.38 -8.83
CA ILE A 72 24.58 -5.28 -9.69
C ILE A 72 26.01 -4.99 -9.28
N ASP A 73 26.94 -5.10 -10.22
CA ASP A 73 28.36 -4.90 -9.94
C ASP A 73 28.76 -3.42 -9.99
N VAL A 74 30.04 -3.14 -9.71
CA VAL A 74 30.60 -1.78 -9.70
C VAL A 74 30.55 -1.07 -11.06
N ASN A 75 30.35 -1.81 -12.16
CA ASN A 75 30.18 -1.27 -13.50
C ASN A 75 28.69 -1.17 -13.89
N HIS A 76 27.79 -1.33 -12.92
CA HIS A 76 26.33 -1.34 -13.09
C HIS A 76 25.83 -2.47 -14.01
N VAL A 77 26.59 -3.56 -14.14
CA VAL A 77 26.13 -4.74 -14.87
C VAL A 77 25.13 -5.50 -14.00
N VAL A 78 23.89 -5.53 -14.47
CA VAL A 78 22.80 -6.25 -13.80
C VAL A 78 22.86 -7.73 -14.17
N THR A 79 22.84 -8.59 -13.15
CA THR A 79 22.61 -10.04 -13.30
C THR A 79 21.45 -10.45 -12.43
N VAL A 80 20.45 -11.08 -13.05
CA VAL A 80 19.29 -11.65 -12.36
C VAL A 80 19.19 -13.14 -12.65
N THR A 81 19.07 -13.93 -11.59
CA THR A 81 18.95 -15.38 -11.64
C THR A 81 17.66 -15.81 -10.96
N GLN A 82 16.88 -16.62 -11.67
CA GLN A 82 15.64 -17.22 -11.19
C GLN A 82 15.93 -18.35 -10.17
N PRO A 83 14.94 -18.80 -9.39
CA PRO A 83 15.11 -19.91 -8.45
C PRO A 83 15.66 -21.21 -9.07
N ASN A 84 15.38 -21.45 -10.36
CA ASN A 84 15.84 -22.61 -11.11
C ASN A 84 17.29 -22.46 -11.63
N GLY A 85 17.98 -21.36 -11.34
CA GLY A 85 19.34 -21.08 -11.80
C GLY A 85 19.46 -20.46 -13.20
N LEU A 86 18.35 -20.31 -13.93
CA LEU A 86 18.35 -19.66 -15.25
C LEU A 86 18.38 -18.14 -15.11
N ARG A 87 18.89 -17.46 -16.15
CA ARG A 87 18.88 -15.99 -16.22
C ARG A 87 17.46 -15.47 -16.42
N ASP A 88 17.08 -14.48 -15.64
CA ASP A 88 15.86 -13.71 -15.86
C ASP A 88 16.14 -12.53 -16.82
N ALA A 89 16.08 -12.79 -18.12
CA ALA A 89 16.41 -11.78 -19.13
C ALA A 89 15.44 -10.58 -19.11
N ALA A 90 14.18 -10.80 -18.76
CA ALA A 90 13.16 -9.75 -18.72
C ALA A 90 13.43 -8.79 -17.56
N LEU A 91 13.62 -9.32 -16.35
CA LEU A 91 13.91 -8.50 -15.18
C LEU A 91 15.29 -7.84 -15.27
N THR A 92 16.29 -8.56 -15.82
CA THR A 92 17.60 -7.96 -16.13
C THR A 92 17.43 -6.74 -17.02
N LYS A 93 16.67 -6.87 -18.12
CA LYS A 93 16.41 -5.75 -19.04
C LYS A 93 15.72 -4.58 -18.35
N VAL A 94 14.70 -4.83 -17.52
CA VAL A 94 13.99 -3.77 -16.78
C VAL A 94 14.94 -2.99 -15.88
N LEU A 95 15.75 -3.69 -15.09
CA LEU A 95 16.70 -3.08 -14.16
C LEU A 95 17.85 -2.37 -14.88
N THR A 96 18.32 -2.89 -16.02
CA THR A 96 19.30 -2.19 -16.85
C THR A 96 18.71 -0.92 -17.46
N GLN A 97 17.48 -0.98 -17.99
CA GLN A 97 16.83 0.17 -18.64
C GLN A 97 16.48 1.29 -17.66
N ILE A 98 16.12 0.97 -16.41
CA ILE A 98 15.88 1.98 -15.37
C ILE A 98 17.18 2.55 -14.81
N GLY A 99 18.34 1.98 -15.17
CA GLY A 99 19.64 2.43 -14.68
C GLY A 99 19.89 2.03 -13.22
N ALA A 100 19.43 0.86 -12.79
CA ALA A 100 19.67 0.38 -11.43
C ALA A 100 21.18 0.29 -11.15
N THR A 101 21.61 0.88 -10.03
CA THR A 101 23.03 1.09 -9.71
C THR A 101 23.56 0.11 -8.68
N SER A 102 22.70 -0.37 -7.78
CA SER A 102 23.08 -1.33 -6.73
C SER A 102 21.91 -2.24 -6.34
N ALA A 103 22.24 -3.43 -5.85
CA ALA A 103 21.29 -4.35 -5.22
C ALA A 103 21.92 -4.87 -3.94
N THR A 104 21.54 -4.32 -2.80
CA THR A 104 22.13 -4.62 -1.49
C THR A 104 21.11 -5.31 -0.59
N ARG A 105 21.56 -6.16 0.33
CA ARG A 105 20.66 -6.79 1.30
C ARG A 105 20.14 -5.71 2.25
N ALA A 106 18.83 -5.72 2.53
CA ALA A 106 18.21 -4.74 3.43
C ALA A 106 18.73 -4.88 4.88
N SER A 107 18.91 -6.13 5.35
CA SER A 107 19.59 -6.39 6.62
C SER A 107 21.11 -6.28 6.46
N THR A 108 21.70 -5.24 7.04
CA THR A 108 23.16 -5.02 7.08
C THR A 108 23.83 -5.73 8.25
N VAL A 109 23.06 -6.05 9.30
CA VAL A 109 23.46 -6.90 10.41
C VAL A 109 23.02 -8.34 10.15
N GLY A 110 23.88 -9.30 10.44
CA GLY A 110 23.52 -10.72 10.33
C GLY A 110 22.37 -11.08 11.28
N PHE A 111 21.60 -12.11 10.94
CA PHE A 111 20.56 -12.64 11.82
C PHE A 111 21.18 -13.58 12.85
N SER A 112 20.85 -13.39 14.13
CA SER A 112 21.29 -14.27 15.22
C SER A 112 20.77 -15.70 15.06
N ASP A 113 19.56 -15.86 14.51
CA ASP A 113 18.98 -17.14 14.09
C ASP A 113 18.79 -17.14 12.56
N ALA A 114 19.84 -17.58 11.84
CA ALA A 114 19.84 -17.63 10.39
C ALA A 114 18.80 -18.63 9.83
N ALA A 115 18.54 -19.73 10.52
CA ALA A 115 17.57 -20.73 10.07
C ALA A 115 16.15 -20.18 10.11
N ARG A 116 15.79 -19.50 11.20
CA ARG A 116 14.49 -18.82 11.33
C ARG A 116 14.36 -17.65 10.37
N ALA A 117 15.42 -16.86 10.18
CA ALA A 117 15.43 -15.78 9.19
C ALA A 117 15.18 -16.30 7.77
N THR A 118 15.81 -17.43 7.41
CA THR A 118 15.60 -18.10 6.12
C THR A 118 14.17 -18.62 5.98
N ALA A 119 13.64 -19.27 7.03
CA ALA A 119 12.27 -19.80 7.03
C ALA A 119 11.20 -18.70 6.86
N LEU A 120 11.43 -17.52 7.45
CA LEU A 120 10.58 -16.34 7.28
C LEU A 120 10.90 -15.53 6.01
N GLY A 121 12.02 -15.81 5.36
CA GLY A 121 12.54 -15.08 4.20
C GLY A 121 13.00 -13.66 4.51
N LEU A 122 13.38 -13.37 5.75
CA LEU A 122 13.93 -12.06 6.16
C LEU A 122 15.27 -11.78 5.48
N ASP A 123 15.98 -12.84 5.11
CA ASP A 123 17.30 -12.82 4.49
C ASP A 123 17.26 -12.57 2.97
N ARG A 124 16.06 -12.49 2.39
CA ARG A 124 15.82 -12.29 0.95
C ARG A 124 15.40 -10.88 0.55
N TRP A 125 15.34 -9.96 1.52
CA TRP A 125 15.07 -8.56 1.26
C TRP A 125 16.30 -7.84 0.72
N GLN A 126 16.09 -7.08 -0.36
CA GLN A 126 17.10 -6.23 -0.97
C GLN A 126 16.57 -4.83 -1.22
N THR A 127 17.45 -3.84 -1.09
CA THR A 127 17.25 -2.49 -1.58
C THR A 127 17.89 -2.39 -2.95
N ILE A 128 17.12 -1.96 -3.96
CA ILE A 128 17.59 -1.71 -5.31
C ILE A 128 17.71 -0.21 -5.50
N SER A 129 18.94 0.30 -5.64
CA SER A 129 19.19 1.70 -5.93
C SER A 129 18.96 2.00 -7.40
N VAL A 130 18.32 3.12 -7.69
CA VAL A 130 18.02 3.66 -9.01
C VAL A 130 18.38 5.15 -9.05
N PRO A 131 18.43 5.81 -10.22
CA PRO A 131 18.72 7.24 -10.27
C PRO A 131 17.67 8.03 -9.50
N VAL A 132 18.10 9.05 -8.74
CA VAL A 132 17.22 10.04 -8.10
C VAL A 132 16.21 10.60 -9.10
N GLY A 133 14.97 10.78 -8.66
CA GLY A 133 13.85 11.25 -9.48
C GLY A 133 13.19 10.13 -10.30
N THR A 134 13.58 8.87 -10.11
CA THR A 134 12.88 7.75 -10.74
C THR A 134 11.44 7.68 -10.23
N ALA A 135 10.49 7.45 -11.14
CA ALA A 135 9.09 7.19 -10.79
C ALA A 135 8.94 5.80 -10.16
N THR A 136 9.38 5.65 -8.91
CA THR A 136 9.41 4.38 -8.18
C THR A 136 8.05 3.70 -8.07
N PRO A 137 6.88 4.38 -7.96
CA PRO A 137 5.58 3.69 -8.01
C PRO A 137 5.34 2.92 -9.32
N ALA A 138 5.74 3.50 -10.46
CA ALA A 138 5.65 2.84 -11.76
C ALA A 138 6.67 1.69 -11.89
N LEU A 139 7.85 1.83 -11.27
CA LEU A 139 8.84 0.76 -11.19
C LEU A 139 8.30 -0.42 -10.37
N ILE A 140 7.68 -0.18 -9.21
CA ILE A 140 7.07 -1.23 -8.38
C ILE A 140 6.06 -2.04 -9.18
N ALA A 141 5.16 -1.39 -9.92
CA ALA A 141 4.18 -2.10 -10.76
C ALA A 141 4.86 -3.03 -11.79
N ARG A 142 5.99 -2.62 -12.37
CA ARG A 142 6.78 -3.45 -13.29
C ARG A 142 7.48 -4.60 -12.58
N LEU A 143 8.08 -4.36 -11.41
CA LEU A 143 8.77 -5.39 -10.62
C LEU A 143 7.80 -6.45 -10.10
N GLN A 144 6.59 -6.05 -9.71
CA GLN A 144 5.52 -6.94 -9.29
C GLN A 144 5.07 -7.90 -10.41
N ALA A 145 5.29 -7.57 -11.69
CA ALA A 145 5.00 -8.50 -12.78
C ALA A 145 6.01 -9.67 -12.86
N ALA A 146 7.21 -9.53 -12.27
CA ALA A 146 8.27 -10.55 -12.29
C ALA A 146 8.11 -11.59 -11.17
N ARG A 147 6.91 -12.16 -11.01
CA ARG A 147 6.53 -13.05 -9.89
C ARG A 147 7.40 -14.31 -9.72
N GLY A 148 8.12 -14.73 -10.77
CA GLY A 148 9.04 -15.87 -10.70
C GLY A 148 10.34 -15.59 -9.94
N THR A 149 10.70 -14.31 -9.80
CA THR A 149 11.98 -13.86 -9.19
C THR A 149 11.73 -12.92 -8.01
N ILE A 150 10.67 -12.11 -8.08
CA ILE A 150 10.27 -11.15 -7.06
C ILE A 150 8.98 -11.65 -6.39
N GLU A 151 9.04 -11.90 -5.08
CA GLU A 151 7.89 -12.24 -4.24
C GLU A 151 7.10 -10.96 -3.92
N ILE A 152 7.81 -9.92 -3.47
CA ILE A 152 7.25 -8.64 -3.04
C ILE A 152 8.11 -7.51 -3.60
N ALA A 153 7.48 -6.41 -4.02
CA ALA A 153 8.16 -5.15 -4.32
C ALA A 153 7.34 -3.99 -3.74
N GLU A 154 8.00 -3.13 -2.99
CA GLU A 154 7.40 -2.06 -2.20
C GLU A 154 8.23 -0.76 -2.30
N LEU A 155 7.53 0.36 -2.16
CA LEU A 155 8.17 1.66 -1.96
C LEU A 155 8.86 1.68 -0.60
N ASP A 156 10.02 2.35 -0.50
CA ASP A 156 10.52 2.76 0.80
C ASP A 156 9.87 4.10 1.18
N VAL A 157 9.13 4.09 2.29
CA VAL A 157 8.37 5.25 2.77
C VAL A 157 9.27 6.09 3.64
N ILE A 158 9.37 7.38 3.32
CA ILE A 158 10.20 8.31 4.09
C ILE A 158 9.41 8.73 5.33
N GLY A 159 9.67 8.06 6.44
CA GLY A 159 9.16 8.45 7.75
C GLY A 159 9.75 9.78 8.23
N GLY A 160 9.08 10.41 9.18
CA GLY A 160 9.61 11.56 9.92
C GLY A 160 9.12 11.55 11.36
N ILE A 161 9.77 12.34 12.21
CA ILE A 161 9.27 12.58 13.57
C ILE A 161 8.15 13.59 13.45
N ALA A 162 6.91 13.11 13.46
CA ALA A 162 5.75 13.99 13.57
C ALA A 162 5.67 14.52 15.00
N SER A 163 5.40 15.82 15.16
CA SER A 163 4.92 16.35 16.43
C SER A 163 3.46 15.93 16.61
N ASP A 164 2.94 16.04 17.83
CA ASP A 164 1.53 15.73 18.05
C ASP A 164 0.62 16.83 17.48
N ALA A 165 -0.41 16.45 16.71
CA ALA A 165 -1.52 17.35 16.40
C ALA A 165 -2.27 17.78 17.69
N PRO A 166 -3.06 18.87 17.69
CA PRO A 166 -3.96 19.16 18.80
C PRO A 166 -4.89 17.97 19.10
N ALA A 167 -5.13 17.69 20.38
CA ALA A 167 -6.08 16.65 20.76
C ALA A 167 -7.50 16.99 20.25
N PRO A 168 -8.28 16.01 19.76
CA PRO A 168 -9.68 16.20 19.44
C PRO A 168 -10.48 16.71 20.62
N ASN A 169 -11.56 17.44 20.33
CA ASN A 169 -12.48 17.97 21.34
C ASN A 169 -13.68 17.03 21.59
N ASP A 170 -13.64 15.79 21.12
CA ASP A 170 -14.67 14.78 21.37
C ASP A 170 -14.77 14.49 22.89
N PRO A 171 -15.98 14.49 23.49
CA PRO A 171 -16.15 14.39 24.95
C PRO A 171 -15.50 13.16 25.60
N TYR A 172 -15.39 12.06 24.86
CA TYR A 172 -14.83 10.79 25.34
C TYR A 172 -13.40 10.52 24.86
N TYR A 173 -12.75 11.46 24.15
CA TYR A 173 -11.40 11.26 23.62
C TYR A 173 -10.38 10.87 24.71
N THR A 174 -10.50 11.46 25.91
CA THR A 174 -9.61 11.17 27.05
C THR A 174 -9.70 9.71 27.53
N GLN A 175 -10.74 8.97 27.15
CA GLN A 175 -10.92 7.55 27.46
C GLN A 175 -10.41 6.63 26.35
N CYS A 176 -10.11 7.16 25.17
CA CYS A 176 -9.66 6.41 23.99
C CYS A 176 -8.16 6.06 24.09
N TRP A 177 -7.79 5.27 25.10
CA TRP A 177 -6.41 4.87 25.39
C TRP A 177 -5.68 4.22 24.21
N GLY A 178 -6.40 3.54 23.31
CA GLY A 178 -5.80 2.96 22.09
C GLY A 178 -5.27 4.00 21.10
N LEU A 179 -5.78 5.24 21.16
CA LEU A 179 -5.33 6.36 20.30
C LEU A 179 -4.18 7.14 20.95
N GLU A 180 -4.30 7.42 22.26
CA GLU A 180 -3.30 8.11 23.08
C GLU A 180 -3.41 7.62 24.53
N ASN A 181 -2.38 6.92 25.00
CA ASN A 181 -2.31 6.34 26.33
C ASN A 181 -1.40 7.20 27.22
N THR A 182 -2.03 7.98 28.08
CA THR A 182 -1.37 8.84 29.08
C THR A 182 -1.28 8.16 30.45
N GLY A 183 -1.66 6.87 30.55
CA GLY A 183 -1.86 6.17 31.82
C GLY A 183 -3.21 6.44 32.47
N GLN A 184 -4.18 6.93 31.69
CA GLN A 184 -5.53 7.22 32.16
C GLN A 184 -6.21 5.98 32.76
N ILE A 185 -7.15 6.22 33.69
CA ILE A 185 -7.95 5.15 34.28
C ILE A 185 -9.14 4.86 33.37
N VAL A 186 -9.17 3.65 32.79
CA VAL A 186 -10.28 3.15 31.98
C VAL A 186 -10.82 1.89 32.63
N ASN A 187 -12.12 1.86 32.91
CA ASN A 187 -12.77 0.74 33.62
C ASN A 187 -12.08 0.36 34.95
N GLY A 188 -11.53 1.35 35.66
CA GLY A 188 -10.84 1.15 36.93
C GLY A 188 -9.39 0.67 36.84
N LEU A 189 -8.84 0.53 35.63
CA LEU A 189 -7.46 0.09 35.40
C LEU A 189 -6.64 1.19 34.73
N SER A 190 -5.36 1.30 35.12
CA SER A 190 -4.38 2.16 34.45
C SER A 190 -3.44 1.31 33.61
N GLY A 191 -3.16 1.75 32.38
CA GLY A 191 -2.22 1.11 31.46
C GLY A 191 -0.80 1.69 31.55
N LEU A 192 0.13 1.10 30.79
CA LEU A 192 1.47 1.67 30.59
C LEU A 192 1.38 2.86 29.64
N PRO A 193 1.77 4.09 30.04
CA PRO A 193 1.77 5.25 29.13
C PRO A 193 2.61 5.01 27.87
N GLY A 194 2.14 5.48 26.72
CA GLY A 194 2.75 5.29 25.40
C GLY A 194 2.52 3.92 24.77
N ALA A 195 1.80 3.00 25.43
CA ALA A 195 1.32 1.78 24.81
C ALA A 195 0.02 2.06 24.02
N ASP A 196 0.16 2.70 22.86
CA ASP A 196 -0.91 3.11 21.96
C ASP A 196 -0.41 3.16 20.48
N ILE A 197 -1.27 3.61 19.55
CA ILE A 197 -0.92 3.72 18.12
C ILE A 197 -0.28 5.06 17.73
N HIS A 198 0.01 5.94 18.69
CA HIS A 198 0.48 7.32 18.50
C HIS A 198 -0.39 8.13 17.52
N ALA A 199 -1.71 8.11 17.73
CA ALA A 199 -2.66 8.68 16.76
C ALA A 199 -2.45 10.18 16.55
N ARG A 200 -2.08 10.96 17.56
CA ARG A 200 -1.84 12.42 17.42
C ARG A 200 -0.62 12.74 16.56
N ALA A 201 0.45 11.97 16.67
CA ALA A 201 1.59 12.07 15.78
C ALA A 201 1.17 11.73 14.34
N ALA A 202 0.36 10.67 14.15
CA ALA A 202 -0.18 10.34 12.84
C ALA A 202 -1.13 11.43 12.28
N TRP A 203 -1.96 12.07 13.12
CA TRP A 203 -2.87 13.14 12.69
C TRP A 203 -2.18 14.45 12.35
N HIS A 204 -0.97 14.68 12.89
CA HIS A 204 -0.14 15.79 12.44
C HIS A 204 0.28 15.61 10.98
N VAL A 205 0.43 14.35 10.57
CA VAL A 205 0.77 13.95 9.20
C VAL A 205 -0.48 13.96 8.32
N SER A 206 -1.57 13.31 8.73
CA SER A 206 -2.86 13.33 8.04
C SER A 206 -4.01 12.87 8.93
N THR A 207 -5.19 13.49 8.79
CA THR A 207 -6.45 13.02 9.40
C THR A 207 -7.30 12.18 8.44
N GLY A 208 -6.77 11.83 7.27
CA GLY A 208 -7.45 11.06 6.23
C GLY A 208 -8.06 11.91 5.12
N SER A 209 -8.76 11.25 4.19
CA SER A 209 -9.44 11.87 3.05
C SER A 209 -10.84 11.27 2.88
N ALA A 210 -11.82 12.12 2.53
CA ALA A 210 -13.17 11.66 2.19
C ALA A 210 -13.22 10.85 0.89
N SER A 211 -12.17 10.87 0.06
CA SER A 211 -12.07 10.03 -1.13
C SER A 211 -11.67 8.57 -0.82
N THR A 212 -11.17 8.30 0.38
CA THR A 212 -10.80 6.95 0.81
C THR A 212 -12.03 6.22 1.34
N VAL A 213 -12.47 5.19 0.63
CA VAL A 213 -13.62 4.37 1.01
C VAL A 213 -13.16 3.13 1.80
N ILE A 214 -13.72 2.93 2.99
CA ILE A 214 -13.48 1.76 3.84
C ILE A 214 -14.72 0.86 3.82
N ALA A 215 -14.57 -0.39 3.37
CA ALA A 215 -15.63 -1.39 3.41
C ALA A 215 -15.58 -2.16 4.73
N VAL A 216 -16.70 -2.18 5.47
CA VAL A 216 -16.84 -2.91 6.73
C VAL A 216 -17.78 -4.11 6.50
N MET A 217 -17.20 -5.32 6.49
CA MET A 217 -17.94 -6.58 6.38
C MET A 217 -18.16 -7.16 7.78
N ASP A 218 -19.21 -6.69 8.44
CA ASP A 218 -19.58 -7.11 9.81
C ASP A 218 -21.10 -7.36 9.87
N SER A 219 -21.65 -7.42 11.07
CA SER A 219 -23.08 -7.53 11.39
C SER A 219 -23.95 -6.38 10.87
N GLY A 220 -23.35 -5.35 10.28
CA GLY A 220 -24.01 -4.16 9.74
C GLY A 220 -23.65 -2.89 10.51
N ILE A 221 -24.33 -1.79 10.19
CA ILE A 221 -24.17 -0.50 10.86
C ILE A 221 -25.55 0.11 11.13
N THR A 222 -25.72 0.74 12.29
CA THR A 222 -26.91 1.55 12.61
C THR A 222 -26.58 3.02 12.39
N GLU A 223 -27.56 3.81 11.96
CA GLU A 223 -27.40 5.27 11.87
C GLU A 223 -27.03 5.86 13.23
N HIS A 224 -25.91 6.58 13.28
CA HIS A 224 -25.39 7.22 14.47
C HIS A 224 -24.83 8.59 14.11
N VAL A 225 -25.01 9.59 14.99
CA VAL A 225 -24.62 10.99 14.73
C VAL A 225 -23.14 11.14 14.38
N ASP A 226 -22.26 10.36 15.00
CA ASP A 226 -20.81 10.40 14.75
C ASP A 226 -20.39 9.72 13.43
N PHE A 227 -21.26 8.91 12.83
CA PHE A 227 -20.99 8.20 11.57
C PHE A 227 -21.75 8.78 10.38
N ALA A 228 -22.89 9.43 10.59
CA ALA A 228 -23.74 9.96 9.52
C ALA A 228 -22.97 10.83 8.49
N PRO A 229 -22.04 11.72 8.88
CA PRO A 229 -21.26 12.51 7.92
C PRO A 229 -20.21 11.71 7.12
N ARG A 230 -19.97 10.44 7.47
CA ARG A 230 -18.90 9.58 6.95
C ARG A 230 -19.44 8.35 6.21
N MET A 231 -20.76 8.18 6.12
CA MET A 231 -21.40 7.07 5.42
C MET A 231 -21.60 7.41 3.94
N ILE A 232 -21.38 6.43 3.07
CA ILE A 232 -21.74 6.52 1.65
C ILE A 232 -23.18 6.02 1.53
N ALA A 233 -24.04 6.87 0.95
CA ALA A 233 -25.45 6.56 0.68
C ALA A 233 -25.63 5.71 -0.58
#